data_AF-A0ABF7QU36-F1
#
_entry.id   AF-A0ABF7QU36-F1
#
_cell.length_a   1.000
_cell.length_b   1.000
_cell.length_c   1.000
_cell.angle_alpha   90.00
_cell.angle_beta   90.00
_cell.angle_gamma   90.00
#
_symmetry.space_group_name_H-M   'P 1'
#
loop_
_entity.id
_entity.type
_entity.pdbx_description
1 polymer ?
#
loop_
_entity_poly.entity_id
_entity_poly.type
_entity_poly.pdbx_seq_one_letter_code
_entity_poly.pdbx_strand_id
1 'polypeptide(L)'
;MLQNAKRVLLVLAAAGLVSGCADYMNHRDTITFGAGNAMEANKAIHTEDPFPPEAQRTHIASDGKVVRRVMTEYQNGGVGVIEPSPAMGANGATVSQ
;
A
#
# COMPACT_ATOMS: atom_id res chain seq x y z
N MET A 1 10.35 -50.79 -34.49
CA MET A 1 10.73 -49.59 -33.71
C MET A 1 9.85 -48.36 -34.03
N LEU A 2 9.57 -48.06 -35.30
CA LEU A 2 8.79 -46.87 -35.71
C LEU A 2 7.35 -46.82 -35.15
N GLN A 3 6.68 -47.97 -34.98
CA GLN A 3 5.30 -48.03 -34.48
C GLN A 3 5.21 -47.69 -32.98
N ASN A 4 6.24 -48.04 -32.20
CA ASN A 4 6.35 -47.68 -30.79
C ASN A 4 6.62 -46.18 -30.64
N ALA A 5 7.46 -45.61 -31.51
CA ALA A 5 7.70 -44.17 -31.54
C ALA A 5 6.42 -43.37 -31.84
N LYS A 6 5.59 -43.82 -32.80
CA LYS A 6 4.29 -43.18 -33.09
C LYS A 6 3.33 -43.22 -31.89
N ARG A 7 3.29 -44.35 -31.17
CA ARG A 7 2.47 -44.49 -29.95
C ARG A 7 2.96 -43.57 -28.84
N VAL A 8 4.27 -43.49 -28.61
CA VAL A 8 4.87 -42.57 -27.63
C VAL A 8 4.55 -41.12 -27.99
N LEU A 9 4.65 -40.75 -29.27
CA LEU A 9 4.37 -39.39 -29.73
C LEU A 9 2.89 -39.02 -29.56
N LEU A 10 1.97 -39.97 -29.80
CA LEU A 10 0.55 -39.79 -29.51
C LEU A 10 0.27 -39.62 -28.01
N VAL A 11 0.93 -40.40 -27.15
CA VAL A 11 0.78 -40.29 -25.69
C VAL A 11 1.29 -38.95 -25.19
N LEU A 12 2.43 -38.48 -25.68
CA LEU A 12 2.98 -37.16 -25.31
C LEU A 12 2.09 -36.02 -25.78
N ALA A 13 1.55 -36.09 -27.01
CA ALA A 13 0.63 -35.09 -27.52
C ALA A 13 -0.67 -35.03 -26.68
N ALA A 14 -1.24 -36.19 -26.34
CA ALA A 14 -2.42 -36.26 -25.49
C ALA A 14 -2.14 -35.75 -24.07
N ALA A 15 -1.00 -36.10 -23.47
CA ALA A 15 -0.60 -35.63 -22.15
C ALA A 15 -0.43 -34.10 -22.10
N GLY A 16 0.18 -33.51 -23.13
CA GLY A 16 0.36 -32.05 -23.22
C GLY A 16 -0.95 -31.28 -23.39
N LEU A 17 -1.91 -31.83 -24.14
CA LEU A 17 -3.24 -31.24 -24.29
C LEU A 17 -4.04 -31.27 -22.97
N VAL A 18 -3.91 -32.35 -22.19
CA VAL A 18 -4.65 -32.52 -20.92
C VAL A 18 -3.97 -31.79 -19.75
N SER A 19 -2.65 -31.62 -19.75
CA SER A 19 -1.94 -30.91 -18.68
C SER A 19 -2.36 -29.43 -18.59
N GLY A 20 -2.66 -28.78 -19.72
CA GLY A 20 -3.17 -27.41 -19.72
C GLY A 20 -4.56 -27.27 -19.09
N CYS A 21 -5.42 -28.29 -19.20
CA CYS A 21 -6.73 -28.29 -18.54
C CYS A 21 -6.62 -28.45 -17.02
N ALA A 22 -5.68 -29.26 -16.54
CA ALA A 22 -5.45 -29.43 -15.10
C ALA A 22 -4.90 -28.16 -14.44
N ASP A 23 -4.08 -27.41 -15.17
CA ASP A 23 -3.48 -26.17 -14.70
C ASP A 23 -4.49 -25.00 -14.66
N TYR A 24 -5.40 -24.94 -15.63
CA TYR A 24 -6.54 -24.00 -15.63
C TYR A 24 -7.54 -24.26 -14.49
N MET A 25 -7.80 -25.53 -14.16
CA MET A 25 -8.72 -25.91 -13.09
C MET A 25 -8.14 -25.71 -11.67
N ASN A 26 -6.84 -25.41 -11.58
CA ASN A 26 -6.12 -25.27 -10.32
C ASN A 26 -6.23 -23.89 -9.66
N HIS A 27 -7.06 -22.98 -10.21
CA HIS A 27 -7.34 -21.62 -9.69
C HIS A 27 -6.13 -21.02 -8.97
N ARG A 28 -5.05 -20.81 -9.74
CA ARG A 28 -3.90 -20.07 -9.21
C ARG A 28 -4.40 -18.64 -9.02
N ASP A 29 -4.68 -18.24 -7.79
CA ASP A 29 -5.05 -16.85 -7.40
C ASP A 29 -3.89 -15.86 -7.62
N THR A 30 -3.04 -16.09 -8.62
CA THR A 30 -1.83 -15.36 -8.91
C THR A 30 -1.63 -15.27 -10.43
N ILE A 31 -1.35 -14.06 -10.92
CA ILE A 31 -1.31 -13.72 -12.35
C ILE A 31 -0.01 -14.20 -13.03
N THR A 32 0.91 -14.84 -12.29
CA THR A 32 2.21 -15.27 -12.82
C THR A 32 2.73 -16.53 -12.12
N PHE A 33 3.22 -17.49 -12.92
CA PHE A 33 3.76 -18.79 -12.50
C PHE A 33 4.96 -18.74 -11.53
N GLY A 34 5.53 -17.56 -11.28
CA GLY A 34 6.63 -17.31 -10.35
C GLY A 34 6.34 -16.23 -9.30
N ALA A 35 5.10 -15.77 -9.19
CA ALA A 35 4.72 -14.77 -8.21
C ALA A 35 4.58 -15.49 -6.86
N GLY A 36 5.70 -15.55 -6.13
CA GLY A 36 5.74 -16.03 -4.76
C GLY A 36 4.74 -15.29 -3.86
N ASN A 37 4.65 -15.72 -2.60
CA ASN A 37 3.67 -15.21 -1.65
C ASN A 37 3.63 -13.66 -1.64
N ALA A 38 2.59 -13.10 -2.25
CA ALA A 38 2.42 -11.65 -2.40
C ALA A 38 2.32 -10.94 -1.04
N MET A 39 1.82 -11.63 0.00
CA MET A 39 1.79 -11.08 1.35
C MET A 39 3.19 -10.96 1.93
N GLU A 40 4.07 -11.94 1.73
CA GLU A 40 5.46 -11.89 2.20
C GLU A 40 6.28 -10.88 1.39
N ALA A 41 6.04 -10.76 0.09
CA ALA A 41 6.66 -9.72 -0.74
C ALA A 41 6.21 -8.31 -0.31
N ASN A 42 4.92 -8.12 -0.03
CA ASN A 42 4.42 -6.85 0.49
C ASN A 42 5.00 -6.55 1.87
N LYS A 43 5.15 -7.55 2.75
CA LYS A 43 5.85 -7.36 4.02
C LYS A 43 7.29 -6.93 3.80
N ALA A 44 8.06 -7.59 2.94
CA ALA A 44 9.44 -7.19 2.65
C ALA A 44 9.50 -5.76 2.07
N ILE A 45 8.69 -5.44 1.05
CA ILE A 45 8.71 -4.12 0.39
C ILE A 45 8.25 -3.00 1.34
N HIS A 46 7.28 -3.26 2.22
CA HIS A 46 6.70 -2.24 3.11
C HIS A 46 7.31 -2.24 4.53
N THR A 47 8.15 -3.21 4.90
CA THR A 47 8.69 -3.35 6.28
C THR A 47 10.21 -3.18 6.37
N GLU A 48 10.94 -3.08 5.26
CA GLU A 48 12.40 -2.91 5.28
C GLU A 48 12.80 -1.44 5.52
N ASP A 49 12.47 -0.91 6.70
CA ASP A 49 13.23 0.04 7.52
C ASP A 49 12.26 0.73 8.51
N PRO A 50 12.14 0.24 9.76
CA PRO A 50 11.13 0.65 10.72
C PRO A 50 11.49 2.01 11.34
N PHE A 51 11.39 3.07 10.55
CA PHE A 51 11.68 4.46 10.89
C PHE A 51 13.11 4.70 11.45
N PRO A 52 13.79 5.79 11.02
CA PRO A 52 15.10 6.12 11.57
C PRO A 52 15.02 6.34 13.11
N PRO A 53 16.09 6.11 13.89
CA PRO A 53 16.08 6.29 15.34
C PRO A 53 15.55 7.67 15.80
N GLU A 54 15.72 8.69 14.95
CA GLU A 54 15.21 10.05 15.13
C GLU A 54 13.68 10.11 15.12
N ALA A 55 12.99 9.24 14.39
CA ALA A 55 11.53 9.21 14.34
C ALA A 55 10.91 8.78 15.68
N GLN A 56 11.68 8.09 16.54
CA GLN A 56 11.27 7.78 17.91
C GLN A 56 11.41 8.99 18.85
N ARG A 57 12.10 10.06 18.43
CA ARG A 57 12.26 11.29 19.24
C ARG A 57 11.02 12.16 19.12
N THR A 58 10.01 11.86 19.94
CA THR A 58 8.78 12.66 20.08
C THR A 58 8.91 13.81 21.08
N HIS A 59 10.11 14.05 21.62
CA HIS A 59 10.35 15.13 22.57
C HIS A 59 10.42 16.48 21.86
N ILE A 60 9.35 17.26 21.99
CA ILE A 60 9.28 18.64 21.51
C ILE A 60 9.73 19.57 22.65
N ALA A 61 10.91 20.17 22.50
CA ALA A 61 11.38 21.17 23.45
C ALA A 61 10.41 22.37 23.48
N SER A 62 9.88 22.68 24.66
CA SER A 62 8.93 23.78 24.88
C SER A 62 9.55 24.84 25.78
N ASP A 63 9.49 26.11 25.38
CA ASP A 63 9.90 27.24 26.23
C ASP A 63 8.70 27.73 27.06
N GLY A 64 8.77 27.52 28.38
CA GLY A 64 7.71 27.92 29.32
C GLY A 64 7.40 29.42 29.30
N LYS A 65 8.35 30.29 28.92
CA LYS A 65 8.11 31.74 28.76
C LYS A 65 7.23 32.01 27.55
N VAL A 66 7.48 31.31 26.44
CA VAL A 66 6.68 31.41 25.21
C VAL A 66 5.28 30.87 25.45
N VAL A 67 5.15 29.71 26.09
CA VAL A 67 3.85 29.12 26.44
C VAL A 67 3.04 30.07 27.32
N ARG A 68 3.65 30.64 28.37
CA ARG A 68 2.98 31.60 29.25
C ARG A 68 2.52 32.86 28.49
N ARG A 69 3.36 33.37 27.60
CA ARG A 69 3.03 34.54 26.78
C ARG A 69 1.81 34.27 25.89
N VAL A 70 1.83 33.18 25.12
CA VAL A 70 0.72 32.81 24.22
C VAL A 70 -0.57 32.57 25.01
N MET A 71 -0.50 31.87 26.14
CA MET A 71 -1.68 31.64 27.00
C MET A 71 -2.26 32.95 27.58
N THR A 72 -1.38 33.89 27.93
CA THR A 72 -1.77 35.21 28.45
C THR A 72 -2.42 36.05 27.34
N GLU A 73 -1.85 36.03 26.14
CA GLU A 73 -2.43 36.67 24.96
C GLU A 73 -3.84 36.10 24.69
N TYR A 74 -3.99 34.76 24.65
CA TYR A 74 -5.27 34.10 24.40
C TYR A 74 -6.35 34.46 25.44
N GLN A 75 -5.98 34.50 26.72
CA GLN A 75 -6.89 34.89 27.81
C GLN A 75 -7.29 36.36 27.77
N ASN A 76 -6.38 37.22 27.31
CA ASN A 76 -6.60 38.66 27.21
C ASN A 76 -7.18 39.09 25.85
N GLY A 77 -7.57 38.15 25.00
CA GLY A 77 -8.23 38.44 23.72
C GLY A 77 -7.31 38.84 22.56
N GLY A 78 -6.02 38.46 22.57
CA GLY A 78 -5.11 38.59 21.42
C GLY A 78 -4.49 37.23 21.08
N VAL A 79 -4.19 36.84 19.85
CA VAL A 79 -4.05 37.48 18.55
C VAL A 79 -5.38 37.39 17.80
N GLY A 80 -5.71 38.43 17.03
CA GLY A 80 -6.92 38.49 16.22
C GLY A 80 -7.17 37.15 15.53
N VAL A 81 -8.40 36.66 15.65
CA VAL A 81 -8.91 35.52 14.90
C VAL A 81 -8.39 35.66 13.48
N ILE A 82 -7.47 34.78 13.08
CA ILE A 82 -7.10 34.65 11.68
C ILE A 82 -8.33 34.00 11.08
N GLU A 83 -9.27 34.83 10.63
CA GLU A 83 -10.46 34.35 9.95
C GLU A 83 -9.94 33.54 8.75
N PRO A 84 -10.32 32.25 8.63
CA PRO A 84 -9.83 31.43 7.54
C PRO A 84 -10.12 32.16 6.23
N SER A 85 -9.09 32.32 5.39
CA SER A 85 -9.24 32.98 4.10
C SER A 85 -10.44 32.36 3.36
N PRO A 86 -11.32 33.15 2.73
CA PRO A 86 -12.53 32.67 2.04
C PRO A 86 -12.28 31.51 1.05
N ALA A 87 -11.03 31.35 0.59
CA ALA A 87 -10.61 30.25 -0.27
C ALA A 87 -10.71 28.85 0.37
N MET A 88 -10.76 28.72 1.70
CA MET A 88 -10.84 27.42 2.38
C MET A 88 -12.23 26.75 2.22
N GLY A 89 -13.29 27.52 1.99
CA GLY A 89 -14.67 27.02 1.86
C GLY A 89 -15.05 26.51 0.47
N ALA A 90 -14.22 26.74 -0.56
CA ALA A 90 -14.59 26.48 -1.95
C ALA A 90 -14.40 25.01 -2.38
N ASN A 91 -13.63 24.20 -1.65
CA ASN A 91 -13.21 22.87 -2.10
C ASN A 91 -14.13 21.72 -1.62
N GLY A 92 -15.23 22.01 -0.91
CA GLY A 92 -16.13 20.98 -0.34
C GLY A 92 -17.56 20.98 -0.87
N ALA A 93 -17.96 21.94 -1.71
CA ALA A 93 -19.35 22.16 -2.09
C ALA A 93 -19.71 21.70 -3.51
N THR A 94 -18.93 20.80 -4.12
CA THR A 94 -19.29 20.14 -5.38
C THR A 94 -19.48 18.65 -5.17
N VAL A 95 -20.54 18.29 -4.44
CA VAL A 95 -21.22 17.01 -4.68
C VAL A 95 -22.30 17.31 -5.72
N SER A 96 -21.97 17.02 -6.96
CA SER A 96 -22.85 17.14 -8.12
C SER A 96 -23.95 16.07 -8.08
N GLN A 97 -25.18 16.55 -8.30
CA GLN A 97 -26.36 15.91 -8.91
C GLN A 97 -26.87 14.57 -8.36
#